data_AF-A0A496VAD2-F1
#
_entry.id   AF-A0A496VAD2-F1
#
_cell.length_a   1.000
_cell.length_b   1.000
_cell.length_c   1.000
_cell.angle_alpha   90.00
_cell.angle_beta   90.00
_cell.angle_gamma   90.00
#
_symmetry.space_group_name_H-M   'P 1'
#
loop_
_entity.id
_entity.type
_entity.pdbx_description
1 polymer ?
#
loop_
_entity_poly.entity_id
_entity_poly.type
_entity_poly.pdbx_seq_one_letter_code
_entity_poly.pdbx_strand_id
1 'polypeptide(L)'
;MHEPLCVMEASPEKWNEGWAQTLAEMYAASIKGAKTCYSVVTTGKAWEFGQFENNVFTKDPTQISATEDLQKVFEVLNWVFGKANSHIKINS
;
A
#
# COMPACT_ATOMS: atom_id res chain seq x y z
N MET A 1 -16.61 2.19 8.02
CA MET A 1 -15.63 3.00 7.27
C MET A 1 -14.54 2.04 6.82
N HIS A 2 -14.25 2.01 5.52
CA HIS A 2 -13.34 1.02 4.91
C HIS A 2 -11.88 1.43 5.14
N GLU A 3 -10.99 0.45 5.30
CA GLU A 3 -9.55 0.71 5.29
C GLU A 3 -9.12 1.00 3.85
N PRO A 4 -8.56 2.18 3.56
CA PRO A 4 -8.19 2.53 2.21
C PRO A 4 -6.90 1.84 1.80
N LEU A 5 -6.88 1.40 0.54
CA LEU A 5 -5.69 0.96 -0.15
C LEU A 5 -5.30 2.06 -1.15
N CYS A 6 -4.12 2.63 -0.96
CA CYS A 6 -3.53 3.60 -1.89
C CYS A 6 -2.52 2.87 -2.79
N VAL A 7 -2.72 2.92 -4.09
CA VAL A 7 -1.79 2.33 -5.07
C VAL A 7 -1.30 3.44 -5.97
N MET A 8 0.02 3.62 -6.05
CA MET A 8 0.66 4.61 -6.89
C MET A 8 1.64 3.95 -7.84
N GLU A 9 1.51 4.30 -9.12
CA GLU A 9 2.52 3.98 -10.12
C GLU A 9 3.60 5.07 -10.10
N ALA A 10 4.82 4.68 -9.77
CA ALA A 10 6.00 5.53 -9.79
C ALA A 10 6.73 5.39 -11.13
N SER A 11 7.21 6.52 -11.65
CA SER A 11 8.26 6.48 -12.66
C SER A 11 9.56 5.97 -12.02
N PRO A 12 10.38 5.15 -12.72
CA PRO A 12 11.66 4.65 -12.17
C PRO A 12 12.57 5.75 -11.60
N GLU A 13 12.46 6.95 -12.13
CA GLU A 13 13.23 8.15 -11.76
C GLU A 13 12.72 8.83 -10.47
N LYS A 14 11.52 8.47 -9.96
CA LYS A 14 10.74 9.30 -9.02
C LYS A 14 10.11 8.52 -7.85
N TRP A 15 10.83 7.55 -7.28
CA TRP A 15 10.37 6.79 -6.11
C TRP A 15 9.98 7.66 -4.91
N ASN A 16 10.78 8.68 -4.59
CA ASN A 16 10.51 9.56 -3.47
C ASN A 16 9.23 10.38 -3.66
N GLU A 17 8.93 10.81 -4.90
CA GLU A 17 7.68 11.52 -5.21
C GLU A 17 6.49 10.57 -5.07
N GLY A 18 6.61 9.33 -5.56
CA GLY A 18 5.59 8.29 -5.37
C GLY A 18 5.27 8.06 -3.90
N TRP A 19 6.31 7.86 -3.07
CA TRP A 19 6.14 7.69 -1.63
C TRP A 19 5.55 8.92 -0.93
N ALA A 20 5.99 10.13 -1.31
CA ALA A 20 5.47 11.36 -0.72
C ALA A 20 3.97 11.54 -1.02
N GLN A 21 3.55 11.28 -2.26
CA GLN A 21 2.14 11.36 -2.64
C GLN A 21 1.31 10.29 -1.91
N THR A 22 1.76 9.05 -1.91
CA THR A 22 1.03 7.95 -1.26
C THR A 22 0.92 8.16 0.24
N LEU A 23 1.97 8.66 0.91
CA LEU A 23 1.91 9.01 2.33
C LEU A 23 0.93 10.17 2.60
N ALA A 24 0.88 11.18 1.74
CA ALA A 24 -0.07 12.28 1.87
C ALA A 24 -1.52 11.80 1.79
N GLU A 25 -1.82 10.85 0.87
CA GLU A 25 -3.14 10.24 0.75
C GLU A 25 -3.51 9.41 1.99
N MET A 26 -2.59 8.57 2.47
CA MET A 26 -2.80 7.78 3.70
C MET A 26 -3.03 8.66 4.93
N TYR A 27 -2.27 9.75 5.06
CA TYR A 27 -2.46 10.71 6.14
C TYR A 27 -3.81 11.46 6.03
N ALA A 28 -4.20 11.87 4.82
CA ALA A 28 -5.52 12.45 4.62
C ALA A 28 -6.65 11.47 4.93
N ALA A 29 -6.46 10.18 4.64
CA ALA A 29 -7.39 9.12 4.99
C ALA A 29 -7.48 8.88 6.51
N SER A 30 -6.36 8.92 7.22
CA SER A 30 -6.34 8.76 8.68
C SER A 30 -7.08 9.89 9.39
N ILE A 31 -6.92 11.14 8.91
CA ILE A 31 -7.69 12.30 9.39
C ILE A 31 -9.20 12.10 9.17
N LYS A 32 -9.60 11.38 8.12
CA LYS A 32 -11.00 11.06 7.83
C LYS A 32 -11.55 9.86 8.63
N GLY A 33 -10.72 9.25 9.48
CA GLY A 33 -11.12 8.15 10.37
C GLY A 33 -10.67 6.75 9.93
N ALA A 34 -9.82 6.64 8.90
CA ALA A 34 -9.18 5.37 8.58
C ALA A 34 -8.18 4.99 9.69
N LYS A 35 -8.34 3.78 10.25
CA LYS A 35 -7.44 3.29 11.32
C LYS A 35 -6.12 2.76 10.74
N THR A 36 -6.24 2.04 9.63
CA THR A 36 -5.14 1.46 8.90
C THR A 36 -5.27 1.83 7.44
N CYS A 37 -4.18 2.21 6.81
CA CYS A 37 -4.09 2.37 5.35
C CYS A 37 -2.93 1.51 4.85
N TYR A 38 -3.10 0.92 3.68
CA TYR A 38 -2.04 0.17 3.02
C TYR A 38 -1.61 0.92 1.75
N SER A 39 -0.34 0.78 1.41
CA SER A 39 0.26 1.46 0.26
C SER A 39 1.08 0.51 -0.58
N VAL A 40 1.03 0.74 -1.89
CA VAL A 40 1.88 0.08 -2.87
C VAL A 40 2.45 1.15 -3.80
N VAL A 41 3.78 1.20 -3.91
CA VAL A 41 4.47 2.04 -4.89
C VAL A 41 5.18 1.12 -5.87
N THR A 42 4.92 1.27 -7.16
CA THR A 42 5.44 0.35 -8.18
C THR A 42 5.88 1.04 -9.45
N THR A 43 6.93 0.54 -10.09
CA THR A 43 7.35 0.92 -11.45
C THR A 43 6.85 -0.06 -12.52
N GLY A 44 5.94 -0.96 -12.13
CA GLY A 44 5.56 -2.15 -12.90
C GLY A 44 6.58 -3.28 -12.80
N LYS A 45 7.88 -2.95 -12.78
CA LYS A 45 8.98 -3.93 -12.62
C LYS A 45 9.35 -4.18 -11.16
N ALA A 46 9.42 -3.13 -10.35
CA ALA A 46 9.73 -3.22 -8.93
C ALA A 46 8.55 -2.71 -8.11
N TRP A 47 8.29 -3.38 -7.00
CA TRP A 47 7.14 -3.16 -6.12
C TRP A 47 7.63 -2.99 -4.68
N GLU A 48 7.18 -1.92 -4.03
CA GLU A 48 7.42 -1.65 -2.62
C GLU A 48 6.10 -1.45 -1.89
N PHE A 49 6.07 -1.84 -0.61
CA PHE A 49 4.87 -1.92 0.19
C PHE A 49 5.02 -1.12 1.48
N GLY A 50 3.93 -0.54 1.95
CA GLY A 50 3.91 0.22 3.20
C GLY A 50 2.56 0.20 3.88
N GLN A 51 2.57 0.54 5.16
CA GLN A 51 1.40 0.60 6.01
C GLN A 51 1.44 1.90 6.81
N PHE A 52 0.28 2.52 7.00
CA PHE A 52 0.09 3.63 7.90
C PHE A 52 -0.95 3.26 8.94
N GLU A 53 -0.55 3.22 10.21
CA GLU A 53 -1.42 2.88 11.34
C GLU A 53 -0.99 3.69 12.56
N ASN A 54 -1.94 4.18 13.35
CA ASN A 54 -1.67 4.89 14.61
C ASN A 54 -0.68 6.06 14.46
N ASN A 55 -0.75 6.81 13.36
CA ASN A 55 0.17 7.89 12.98
C ASN A 55 1.63 7.46 12.77
N VAL A 56 1.87 6.17 12.56
CA VAL A 56 3.19 5.61 12.24
C VAL A 56 3.14 5.06 10.81
N PHE A 57 4.05 5.57 9.97
CA PHE A 57 4.29 5.01 8.66
C PHE A 57 5.41 3.96 8.74
N THR A 58 5.12 2.76 8.24
CA THR A 58 6.09 1.67 8.14
C THR A 58 6.22 1.26 6.68
N LYS A 59 7.45 1.27 6.17
CA LYS A 59 7.79 0.75 4.84
C LYS A 59 8.44 -0.62 4.98
N ASP A 60 8.02 -1.60 4.18
CA ASP A 60 8.76 -2.85 4.09
C ASP A 60 10.12 -2.59 3.43
N PRO A 61 11.24 -3.05 4.01
CA PRO A 61 12.55 -2.88 3.41
C PRO A 61 12.74 -3.72 2.13
N THR A 62 11.88 -4.71 1.91
CA THR A 62 11.94 -5.63 0.77
C THR A 62 11.29 -5.01 -0.46
N GLN A 63 12.10 -4.76 -1.48
CA GLN A 63 11.61 -4.49 -2.82
C GLN A 63 11.43 -5.81 -3.56
N ILE A 64 10.28 -5.98 -4.22
CA ILE A 64 9.98 -7.19 -4.99
C ILE A 64 10.06 -6.87 -6.49
N SER A 65 10.88 -7.62 -7.20
CA SER A 65 11.00 -7.55 -8.66
C SER A 65 9.96 -8.44 -9.30
N ALA A 66 8.97 -7.86 -9.97
CA ALA A 66 7.95 -8.58 -10.74
C ALA A 66 8.54 -9.35 -11.93
N THR A 67 9.71 -8.93 -12.43
CA THR A 67 10.42 -9.66 -13.49
C THR A 67 11.14 -10.90 -13.00
N GLU A 68 11.42 -11.00 -11.70
CA GLU A 68 12.10 -12.16 -11.10
C GLU A 68 11.12 -13.07 -10.37
N ASP A 69 10.14 -12.49 -9.66
CA ASP A 69 9.18 -13.24 -8.84
C ASP A 69 7.78 -12.60 -8.90
N LEU A 70 7.14 -12.77 -10.07
CA LEU A 70 5.78 -12.28 -10.30
C LEU A 70 4.76 -12.95 -9.37
N GLN A 71 4.99 -14.22 -9.02
CA GLN A 71 4.10 -14.96 -8.12
C GLN A 71 4.06 -14.29 -6.74
N LYS A 72 5.23 -13.95 -6.18
CA LYS A 72 5.32 -13.27 -4.89
C LYS A 72 4.66 -11.90 -4.90
N VAL A 73 4.75 -11.14 -5.99
CA VAL A 73 4.00 -9.88 -6.14
C VAL A 73 2.50 -10.13 -6.01
N PHE A 74 1.96 -11.12 -6.71
CA PHE A 74 0.53 -11.45 -6.62
C PHE A 74 0.11 -11.96 -5.24
N GLU A 75 0.95 -12.77 -4.59
CA GLU A 75 0.68 -13.25 -3.22
C GLU A 75 0.60 -12.10 -2.21
N VAL A 76 1.55 -11.17 -2.27
CA VAL A 76 1.54 -9.98 -1.41
C VAL A 76 0.35 -9.08 -1.72
N LEU A 77 0.04 -8.84 -3.00
CA LEU A 77 -1.14 -8.06 -3.39
C LEU A 77 -2.43 -8.71 -2.87
N ASN A 78 -2.61 -10.01 -3.04
CA ASN A 78 -3.75 -10.75 -2.52
C ASN A 78 -3.86 -10.63 -1.00
N TRP A 79 -2.74 -10.68 -0.29
CA TRP A 79 -2.71 -10.48 1.15
C TRP A 79 -3.11 -9.05 1.54
N VAL A 80 -2.58 -8.01 0.86
CA VAL A 80 -2.92 -6.60 1.10
C VAL A 80 -4.41 -6.35 0.83
N PHE A 81 -4.94 -6.84 -0.30
CA PHE A 81 -6.37 -6.75 -0.60
C PHE A 81 -7.21 -7.48 0.44
N GLY A 82 -6.76 -8.65 0.90
CA GLY A 82 -7.38 -9.39 1.98
C GLY A 82 -7.47 -8.55 3.26
N LYS A 83 -6.39 -7.87 3.64
CA LYS A 83 -6.35 -6.98 4.80
C LYS A 83 -7.30 -5.80 4.68
N ALA A 84 -7.24 -5.06 3.58
CA ALA A 84 -8.15 -3.94 3.33
C ALA A 84 -9.63 -4.37 3.33
N ASN A 85 -9.92 -5.59 2.84
CA ASN A 85 -11.28 -6.16 2.82
C ASN A 85 -11.72 -6.83 4.13
N SER A 86 -10.80 -7.16 5.04
CA SER A 86 -11.13 -7.91 6.27
C SER A 86 -12.09 -7.16 7.21
N HIS A 87 -12.25 -5.85 7.02
CA HIS A 87 -13.22 -5.02 7.74
C HIS A 87 -14.60 -4.91 7.05
N ILE A 88 -14.84 -5.63 5.95
CA ILE A 88 -16.12 -5.63 5.22
C ILE A 88 -17.15 -6.60 5.84
N LYS A 89 -16.74 -7.54 6.71
CA LYS A 89 -17.60 -8.63 7.22
C LYS A 89 -18.23 -8.43 8.61
N ILE A 90 -18.53 -7.20 9.01
CA ILE A 90 -19.36 -6.99 10.22
C ILE A 90 -20.51 -6.06 9.84
N ASN A 91 -21.51 -6.62 9.14
CA ASN A 91 -22.91 -6.17 9.01
C ASN A 91 -23.58 -7.01 7.90
N SER A 92 -23.88 -8.28 8.19
CA SER A 92 -24.77 -9.13 7.39
C SER A 92 -25.85 -9.68 8.30
#